data_AF-A0A3N7GXS5-F1
#
_entry.id   AF-A0A3N7GXS5-F1
#
_cell.length_a   1.000
_cell.length_b   1.000
_cell.length_c   1.000
_cell.angle_alpha   90.00
_cell.angle_beta   90.00
_cell.angle_gamma   90.00
#
_symmetry.space_group_name_H-M   'P 1'
#
loop_
_entity.id
_entity.type
_entity.pdbx_description
1 polymer ?
#
loop_
_entity_poly.entity_id
_entity_poly.type
_entity_poly.pdbx_seq_one_letter_code
_entity_poly.pdbx_strand_id
1 'polypeptide(L)'
;MLTVKIKDKRLEERITERAQRFGKNTQDYVNELLALVLPDTQGALSFKRLKAEDHGYVINFKSEGNETVEEATPFAEVTDTENYTKELRRKAWRKE
;
A
#
# COMPACT_ATOMS: atom_id res chain seq x y z
N MET A 1 0.05 14.39 14.88
CA MET A 1 -1.08 15.19 15.40
C MET A 1 -2.36 14.41 15.15
N LEU A 2 -3.04 13.93 16.19
CA LEU A 2 -4.31 13.20 16.06
C LEU A 2 -5.46 14.22 16.18
N THR A 3 -6.36 14.25 15.19
CA THR A 3 -7.55 15.11 15.22
C THR A 3 -8.77 14.25 15.50
N VAL A 4 -9.37 14.41 16.69
CA VAL A 4 -10.59 13.71 17.07
C VAL A 4 -11.77 14.66 16.92
N LYS A 5 -12.77 14.27 16.12
CA LYS A 5 -13.99 15.05 15.93
C LYS A 5 -15.13 14.43 16.74
N ILE A 6 -15.47 15.06 17.85
CA ILE A 6 -16.59 14.66 18.70
C ILE A 6 -17.85 15.34 18.16
N LYS A 7 -18.85 14.54 17.74
CA LYS A 7 -20.12 15.07 17.21
C LYS A 7 -21.18 15.27 18.30
N ASP A 8 -21.05 14.57 19.41
CA ASP A 8 -21.96 14.68 20.55
C ASP A 8 -21.54 15.81 21.47
N LYS A 9 -22.36 16.86 21.52
CA LYS A 9 -22.12 18.07 22.33
C LYS A 9 -22.05 17.76 23.84
N ARG A 10 -22.87 16.83 24.33
CA ARG A 10 -22.85 16.45 25.76
C ARG A 10 -21.56 15.72 26.12
N LEU A 11 -21.04 14.93 25.19
CA LEU A 11 -19.76 14.23 25.38
C LEU A 11 -18.60 15.24 25.39
N GLU A 12 -18.62 16.22 24.48
CA GLU A 12 -17.64 17.30 24.42
C GLU A 12 -17.59 18.09 25.74
N GLU A 13 -18.74 18.56 26.24
CA GLU A 13 -18.86 19.28 27.51
C GLU A 13 -18.33 18.47 28.70
N ARG A 14 -18.65 17.18 28.76
CA ARG A 14 -18.14 16.29 29.83
C ARG A 14 -16.62 16.11 29.78
N ILE A 15 -16.04 16.09 28.59
CA ILE A 15 -14.60 15.94 28.41
C ILE A 15 -13.88 17.23 28.81
N THR A 16 -14.39 18.39 28.38
CA THR A 16 -13.80 19.69 28.72
C THR A 16 -13.90 19.98 30.22
N GLU A 17 -15.06 19.73 30.84
CA GLU A 17 -15.21 19.88 32.30
C GLU A 17 -14.26 18.99 33.08
N ARG A 18 -14.09 17.73 32.66
CA ARG A 18 -13.17 16.81 33.33
C ARG A 18 -11.73 17.24 33.15
N ALA A 19 -11.32 17.66 31.95
CA ALA A 19 -9.98 18.17 31.71
C ALA A 19 -9.67 19.36 32.64
N GLN A 20 -10.62 20.30 32.79
CA GLN A 20 -10.49 21.44 33.70
C GLN A 20 -10.38 21.02 35.17
N ARG A 21 -11.17 20.04 35.63
CA ARG A 21 -11.07 19.52 37.01
C ARG A 21 -9.71 18.91 37.33
N PHE A 22 -9.06 18.31 36.33
CA PHE A 22 -7.70 17.77 36.47
C PHE A 22 -6.60 18.80 36.19
N GLY A 23 -6.96 20.05 35.87
CA GLY A 23 -5.99 21.11 35.53
C GLY A 23 -5.21 20.84 34.24
N LYS A 24 -5.75 19.99 33.35
CA LYS A 24 -5.10 19.60 32.09
C LYS A 24 -5.74 20.30 30.90
N ASN A 25 -4.97 20.46 29.83
CA ASN A 25 -5.53 20.82 28.53
C ASN A 25 -6.43 19.68 28.05
N THR A 26 -7.56 20.02 27.42
CA THR A 26 -8.50 19.07 26.81
C THR A 26 -7.78 18.10 25.88
N GLN A 27 -6.81 18.57 25.10
CA GLN A 27 -6.04 17.73 24.18
C GLN A 27 -5.23 16.65 24.91
N ASP A 28 -4.54 17.03 25.98
CA ASP A 28 -3.71 16.10 26.76
C ASP A 28 -4.58 15.07 27.47
N TYR A 29 -5.70 15.52 28.03
CA TYR A 29 -6.67 14.63 28.68
C TYR A 29 -7.28 13.61 27.70
N VAL A 30 -7.60 14.03 26.47
CA VAL A 30 -8.09 13.10 25.43
C VAL A 30 -7.01 12.11 25.01
N ASN A 31 -5.76 12.55 24.86
CA ASN A 31 -4.65 11.65 24.51
C ASN A 31 -4.41 10.59 25.58
N GLU A 32 -4.45 10.95 26.86
CA GLU A 32 -4.33 9.99 27.97
C GLU A 32 -5.47 8.97 27.97
N LEU A 33 -6.72 9.43 27.77
CA LEU A 33 -7.88 8.53 27.67
C LEU A 33 -7.74 7.56 26.50
N LEU A 34 -7.28 8.05 25.36
CA LEU A 34 -7.06 7.18 24.20
C LEU A 34 -5.92 6.20 24.43
N ALA A 35 -4.84 6.62 25.08
CA ALA A 35 -3.72 5.73 25.43
C ALA A 35 -4.13 4.61 26.41
N LEU A 36 -5.07 4.88 27.32
CA LEU A 36 -5.60 3.88 28.25
C LEU A 36 -6.52 2.85 27.56
N VAL A 37 -7.27 3.27 26.55
CA VAL A 37 -8.31 2.44 25.91
C VAL A 37 -7.78 1.72 24.67
N LEU A 38 -6.87 2.36 23.93
CA LEU A 38 -6.21 1.72 22.80
C LEU A 38 -5.26 0.67 23.37
N PRO A 39 -5.43 -0.62 23.04
CA PRO A 39 -4.44 -1.62 23.41
C PRO A 39 -3.09 -1.18 22.87
N ASP A 40 -2.02 -1.43 23.63
CA ASP A 40 -0.64 -1.14 23.22
C ASP A 40 -0.36 -1.86 21.89
N THR A 41 -0.64 -1.21 20.76
CA THR A 41 -0.38 -1.75 19.40
C THR A 41 1.11 -1.83 19.10
N GLN A 42 1.96 -1.62 20.11
CA GLN A 42 3.38 -1.99 20.10
C GLN A 42 3.56 -3.49 19.87
N GLY A 43 2.57 -4.31 20.21
CA GLY A 43 2.38 -5.61 19.58
C GLY A 43 1.88 -5.37 18.16
N ALA A 44 2.82 -5.29 17.21
CA ALA A 44 2.59 -5.12 15.79
C ALA A 44 1.27 -5.76 15.35
N LEU A 45 0.50 -5.04 14.54
CA LEU A 45 -0.43 -5.67 13.59
C LEU A 45 0.41 -6.60 12.69
N SER A 46 0.77 -7.76 13.23
CA SER A 46 1.53 -8.79 12.56
C SER A 46 0.54 -9.53 11.68
N PHE A 47 0.13 -8.86 10.62
CA PHE A 47 -0.45 -9.57 9.51
C PHE A 47 0.58 -10.61 9.10
N LYS A 48 0.22 -11.89 9.21
CA LYS A 48 1.07 -12.98 8.78
C LYS A 48 1.33 -12.73 7.29
N ARG A 49 2.54 -12.27 6.95
CA ARG A 49 2.92 -11.98 5.57
C ARG A 49 2.77 -13.30 4.81
N LEU A 50 1.73 -13.39 4.00
CA LEU A 50 1.49 -14.57 3.18
C LEU A 50 2.67 -14.68 2.21
N LYS A 51 3.44 -15.76 2.33
CA LYS A 51 4.51 -16.04 1.37
C LYS A 51 3.83 -16.46 0.07
N ALA A 52 4.22 -15.84 -1.04
CA ALA A 52 3.71 -16.22 -2.35
C ALA A 52 4.03 -17.69 -2.68
N GLU A 53 5.10 -18.25 -2.10
CA GLU A 53 5.44 -19.67 -2.22
C GLU A 53 4.38 -20.61 -1.62
N ASP A 54 3.76 -20.21 -0.50
CA ASP A 54 2.81 -21.07 0.23
C ASP A 54 1.38 -21.02 -0.35
N HIS A 55 1.08 -20.01 -1.18
CA HIS A 55 -0.28 -19.71 -1.65
C HIS A 55 -0.38 -19.39 -3.15
N GLY A 56 0.74 -19.31 -3.86
CA GLY A 56 0.78 -19.11 -5.31
C GLY A 56 0.71 -20.44 -6.04
N TYR A 57 -0.11 -20.50 -7.08
CA TYR A 57 -0.03 -21.58 -8.06
C TYR A 57 0.63 -21.05 -9.33
N VAL A 58 1.60 -21.80 -9.86
CA VAL A 58 2.22 -21.49 -11.14
C VAL A 58 1.24 -21.88 -12.24
N ILE A 59 0.75 -20.90 -12.99
CA ILE A 59 -0.04 -21.16 -14.21
C ILE A 59 0.94 -21.67 -15.27
N ASN A 60 1.04 -22.99 -15.38
CA ASN A 60 1.91 -23.64 -16.35
C ASN A 60 1.13 -23.78 -17.66
N PHE A 61 1.26 -22.79 -18.54
CA PHE A 61 0.79 -22.94 -19.91
C PHE A 61 1.69 -23.97 -20.60
N LYS A 62 1.19 -25.20 -20.78
CA LYS A 62 1.82 -26.12 -21.72
C LYS A 62 1.72 -25.44 -23.10
N SER A 63 2.87 -25.05 -23.63
CA SER A 63 3.01 -24.70 -25.03
C SER A 63 2.75 -25.97 -25.83
N GLU A 64 1.49 -26.21 -26.19
CA GLU A 64 1.14 -27.15 -27.25
C GLU A 64 1.37 -26.42 -28.57
N GLY A 65 2.59 -26.50 -29.10
CA GLY A 65 2.91 -25.86 -30.36
C GLY A 65 4.35 -26.12 -30.79
N ASN A 66 4.48 -27.05 -31.73
CA ASN A 66 5.70 -27.41 -32.45
C ASN A 66 6.17 -26.23 -33.34
N GLU A 67 6.75 -25.19 -32.75
CA GLU A 67 7.52 -24.21 -33.49
C GLU A 67 8.93 -24.21 -32.93
N THR A 68 9.86 -24.68 -33.77
CA THR A 68 11.29 -24.53 -33.57
C THR A 68 11.55 -23.07 -33.21
N VAL A 69 11.88 -22.81 -31.95
CA VAL A 69 12.46 -21.53 -31.54
C VAL A 69 13.86 -21.53 -32.15
N GLU A 70 13.93 -21.18 -33.44
CA GLU A 70 15.16 -20.64 -33.99
C GLU A 70 15.60 -19.54 -33.03
N GLU A 71 16.88 -19.57 -32.70
CA GLU A 71 17.55 -18.78 -31.69
C GLU A 71 17.46 -17.27 -32.03
N ALA A 72 16.26 -16.71 -31.90
CA ALA A 72 15.96 -15.32 -32.16
C ALA A 72 16.48 -14.54 -30.96
N THR A 73 17.77 -14.21 -31.02
CA THR A 73 18.33 -13.15 -30.20
C THR A 73 17.64 -11.85 -30.62
N PRO A 74 16.70 -11.29 -29.82
CA PRO A 74 15.81 -10.22 -30.30
C PRO A 74 16.53 -8.89 -30.57
N PHE A 75 17.85 -8.88 -30.36
CA PHE A 75 18.69 -7.69 -30.32
C PHE A 75 20.03 -7.87 -31.06
N ALA A 76 20.26 -8.99 -31.78
CA ALA A 76 21.53 -9.20 -32.46
C ALA A 76 21.86 -8.14 -33.52
N GLU A 77 20.83 -7.51 -34.11
CA GLU A 77 20.99 -6.48 -35.14
C GLU A 77 20.70 -5.05 -34.62
N VAL A 78 20.42 -4.86 -33.33
CA VAL A 78 20.11 -3.53 -32.78
C VAL A 78 21.38 -2.92 -32.19
N THR A 79 22.10 -2.16 -33.01
CA THR A 79 23.32 -1.44 -32.58
C THR A 79 23.04 -0.28 -31.62
N ASP A 80 21.80 0.24 -31.61
CA ASP A 80 21.37 1.34 -30.74
C ASP A 80 19.97 1.10 -30.17
N THR A 81 19.96 0.56 -28.95
CA THR A 81 18.77 0.19 -28.18
C THR A 81 17.87 1.40 -27.85
N GLU A 82 18.43 2.61 -27.78
CA GLU A 82 17.65 3.80 -27.44
C GLU A 82 16.74 4.22 -28.60
N ASN A 83 17.25 4.18 -29.83
CA ASN A 83 16.46 4.51 -31.01
C ASN A 83 15.39 3.45 -31.29
N TYR A 84 15.70 2.17 -31.10
CA TYR A 84 14.74 1.07 -31.25
C TYR A 84 13.55 1.19 -30.29
N THR A 85 13.81 1.48 -29.01
CA THR A 85 12.74 1.65 -28.01
C THR A 85 11.89 2.89 -28.26
N LYS A 86 12.47 3.99 -28.78
CA LYS A 86 11.71 5.18 -29.21
C LYS A 86 10.80 4.87 -30.40
N GLU A 87 11.28 4.13 -31.39
CA GLU A 87 10.47 3.72 -32.55
C GLU A 87 9.31 2.79 -32.16
N LEU A 88 9.57 1.80 -31.30
CA LEU A 88 8.55 0.91 -30.76
C LEU A 88 7.47 1.67 -30.01
N ARG A 89 7.87 2.62 -29.15
CA ARG A 89 6.94 3.45 -28.38
C ARG A 89 6.11 4.36 -29.31
N ARG A 90 6.71 4.87 -30.40
CA ARG A 90 6.01 5.65 -31.44
C ARG A 90 4.99 4.80 -32.21
N LYS A 91 5.33 3.57 -32.58
CA LYS A 91 4.45 2.63 -33.30
C LYS A 91 3.31 2.12 -32.40
N ALA A 92 3.58 1.81 -31.14
CA ALA A 92 2.58 1.32 -30.19
C ALA A 92 1.47 2.34 -29.89
N TRP A 93 1.76 3.64 -30.01
CA TRP A 93 0.78 4.72 -29.77
C TRP A 93 0.01 5.13 -31.02
N ARG A 94 0.47 4.78 -32.22
CA ARG A 94 -0.33 4.89 -33.45
C ARG A 94 -1.09 3.57 -33.66
N LYS A 95 -2.18 3.39 -32.92
CA LYS A 95 -3.26 2.50 -33.36
C LYS A 95 -4.06 3.27 -34.40
N GLU A 96 -3.76 3.02 -35.68
CA GLU A 96 -4.76 3.08 -36.75
C GLU A 96 -5.14 1.64 -37.11
#